data_AF-A0A2M7K4P3-F1
#
_entry.id   AF-A0A2M7K4P3-F1
#
_cell.length_a   1.000
_cell.length_b   1.000
_cell.length_c   1.000
_cell.angle_alpha   90.00
_cell.angle_beta   90.00
_cell.angle_gamma   90.00
#
_symmetry.space_group_name_H-M   'P 1'
#
loop_
_entity.id
_entity.type
_entity.pdbx_description
1 polymer ?
#
loop_
_entity_poly.entity_id
_entity_poly.type
_entity_poly.pdbx_seq_one_letter_code
_entity_poly.pdbx_strand_id
1 'polypeptide(L)'
;TEDVDKAWLETMNKARTRLISCYNCPMKCAATISLPGLPTYMMKCFSKLTYTMAAFSDLNFGLTIAQRATEYGVDGYSAPQVMAFALELYENGILTDADFPGMPADTEGRFFWLLDRIVRREGIGNILANGTYSASHEIGKGSEAYAHNNIKKQEQLPLKLSMLNPIYFLMYATGEKISITQIEGQFPQGPFPERKDREEFVKDWFQVPDEKFKQYFLDWEPRGEKSNPYYPTVGMCCDIVDWQEKMHYIDDALGMCAGLSSFHMKAPYHIHNLPKFIELGAGIKMDEDKISLAAKRYRTLVRAINIRRGMRRKDEKPPEDHWKKRFPELEKELLDAYYKFKGWNNDGIPTIESLHDLGLDYVSEDFQHRGIYTDMEKTSANNENNKVEGANHEG
;
A
#
# COMPACT_ATOMS: atom_id res chain seq x y z
N THR A 1 18.31 -9.12 20.73
CA THR A 1 18.69 -9.40 22.13
C THR A 1 18.49 -8.14 22.93
N GLU A 2 18.47 -8.22 24.27
CA GLU A 2 18.38 -7.01 25.12
C GLU A 2 19.53 -6.03 24.86
N ASP A 3 20.72 -6.54 24.54
CA ASP A 3 21.88 -5.70 24.24
C ASP A 3 21.70 -4.87 22.97
N VAL A 4 21.11 -5.48 21.92
CA VAL A 4 20.79 -4.77 20.67
C VAL A 4 19.73 -3.69 20.92
N ASP A 5 18.71 -3.97 21.73
CA ASP A 5 17.67 -3.00 22.08
C ASP A 5 18.26 -1.79 22.82
N LYS A 6 19.10 -2.04 23.84
CA LYS A 6 19.82 -0.98 24.57
C LYS A 6 20.71 -0.15 23.63
N ALA A 7 21.52 -0.81 22.81
CA ALA A 7 22.43 -0.14 21.87
C ALA A 7 21.67 0.73 20.86
N TRP A 8 20.55 0.25 20.33
CA TRP A 8 19.72 0.99 19.38
C TRP A 8 19.00 2.16 20.06
N LEU A 9 18.51 1.98 21.28
CA LEU A 9 17.92 3.06 22.06
C LEU A 9 18.94 4.17 22.34
N GLU A 10 20.16 3.81 22.76
CA GLU A 10 21.24 4.76 22.98
C GLU A 10 21.61 5.51 21.69
N THR A 11 21.75 4.79 20.57
CA THR A 11 22.05 5.36 19.26
C THR A 11 20.98 6.39 18.88
N MET A 12 19.70 6.03 18.99
CA MET A 12 18.59 6.92 18.68
C MET A 12 18.57 8.15 19.61
N ASN A 13 18.83 7.97 20.91
CA ASN A 13 18.82 9.08 21.87
C ASN A 13 19.98 10.05 21.65
N LYS A 14 21.15 9.57 21.22
CA LYS A 14 22.29 10.42 20.86
C LYS A 14 22.03 11.17 19.55
N ALA A 15 21.44 10.51 18.56
CA ALA A 15 21.23 11.10 17.25
C ALA A 15 20.02 12.06 17.16
N ARG A 16 18.96 11.80 17.93
CA ARG A 16 17.72 12.60 17.90
C ARG A 16 17.90 13.93 18.61
N THR A 17 17.94 15.02 17.85
CA THR A 17 18.03 16.38 18.41
C THR A 17 16.67 16.87 18.93
N ARG A 18 15.60 16.72 18.14
CA ARG A 18 14.26 17.18 18.52
C ARG A 18 13.17 16.44 17.75
N LEU A 19 12.10 16.06 18.47
CA LEU A 19 10.82 15.66 17.86
C LEU A 19 10.07 16.91 17.37
N ILE A 20 9.70 16.90 16.09
CA ILE A 20 9.08 18.02 15.38
C ILE A 20 7.79 17.58 14.70
N SER A 21 6.88 18.53 14.51
CA SER A 21 5.59 18.29 13.87
C SER A 21 5.55 18.82 12.45
N CYS A 22 4.63 18.28 11.66
CA CYS A 22 4.12 18.97 10.49
C CYS A 22 3.32 20.22 10.90
N TYR A 23 2.95 21.04 9.90
CA TYR A 23 2.14 22.24 10.11
C TYR A 23 0.86 21.96 10.91
N ASN A 24 0.58 22.81 11.89
CA ASN A 24 -0.64 22.78 12.73
C ASN A 24 -0.96 21.43 13.42
N CYS A 25 0.05 20.62 13.74
CA CYS A 25 -0.14 19.30 14.34
C CYS A 25 0.62 19.15 15.68
N PRO A 26 0.01 18.58 16.74
CA PRO A 26 0.71 18.39 18.02
C PRO A 26 1.50 17.07 18.13
N MET A 27 1.39 16.14 17.18
CA MET A 27 1.88 14.75 17.34
C MET A 27 3.40 14.55 17.35
N LYS A 28 4.17 15.49 16.77
CA LYS A 28 5.64 15.46 16.72
C LYS A 28 6.26 14.14 16.20
N CYS A 29 5.67 13.55 15.16
CA CYS A 29 6.08 12.24 14.64
C CYS A 29 7.46 12.21 13.96
N ALA A 30 7.94 13.35 13.46
CA ALA A 30 9.24 13.44 12.79
C ALA A 30 10.33 13.86 13.79
N ALA A 31 11.58 13.59 13.44
CA ALA A 31 12.74 13.96 14.24
C ALA A 31 13.79 14.66 13.38
N THR A 32 14.46 15.66 13.95
CA THR A 32 15.77 16.11 13.47
C THR A 32 16.84 15.14 13.98
N ILE A 33 17.69 14.65 13.07
CA ILE A 33 18.72 13.64 13.32
C ILE A 33 20.09 14.26 13.02
N SER A 34 20.99 14.19 13.99
CA SER A 34 22.36 14.71 13.89
C SER A 34 23.36 13.63 14.28
N LEU A 35 24.27 13.32 13.37
CA LEU A 35 25.34 12.33 13.57
C LEU A 35 26.70 13.04 13.42
N PRO A 36 27.76 12.61 14.15
CA PRO A 36 29.07 13.22 14.03
C PRO A 36 29.58 13.24 12.59
N GLY A 37 30.02 14.42 12.13
CA GLY A 37 30.59 14.58 10.78
C GLY A 37 29.58 14.64 9.63
N LEU A 38 28.27 14.59 9.91
CA LEU A 38 27.22 14.69 8.89
C LEU A 38 26.32 15.92 9.12
N PRO A 39 25.77 16.52 8.04
CA PRO A 39 24.70 17.50 8.17
C PRO A 39 23.47 16.92 8.86
N THR A 40 22.77 17.75 9.62
CA THR A 40 21.47 17.38 10.20
C THR A 40 20.44 17.18 9.10
N TYR A 41 19.63 16.13 9.23
CA TYR A 41 18.50 15.86 8.34
C TYR A 41 17.25 15.52 9.16
N MET A 42 16.12 15.28 8.49
CA MET A 42 14.85 14.93 9.14
C MET A 42 14.41 13.53 8.75
N MET A 43 13.85 12.78 9.71
CA MET A 43 13.37 11.42 9.50
C MET A 43 12.02 11.22 10.18
N LYS A 44 11.17 10.38 9.58
CA LYS A 44 9.97 9.82 10.20
C LYS A 44 9.75 8.38 9.75
N CYS A 45 8.98 7.62 10.52
CA CYS A 45 8.45 6.31 10.11
C CYS A 45 9.56 5.28 9.81
N PHE A 46 9.29 4.34 8.90
CA PHE A 46 10.01 3.07 8.78
C PHE A 46 11.36 3.16 8.06
N SER A 47 11.66 4.25 7.36
CA SER A 47 12.99 4.47 6.76
C SER A 47 14.12 4.48 7.80
N LYS A 48 13.77 4.60 9.09
CA LYS A 48 14.66 4.36 10.24
C LYS A 48 15.33 2.98 10.18
N LEU A 49 14.65 1.96 9.68
CA LEU A 49 15.10 0.56 9.75
C LEU A 49 15.38 -0.07 8.40
N THR A 50 14.85 0.47 7.30
CA THR A 50 14.94 -0.20 5.99
C THR A 50 16.38 -0.40 5.51
N TYR A 51 17.24 0.61 5.62
CA TYR A 51 18.66 0.48 5.28
C TYR A 51 19.41 -0.47 6.22
N THR A 52 19.17 -0.36 7.54
CA THR A 52 19.74 -1.24 8.56
C THR A 52 19.42 -2.71 8.26
N MET A 53 18.14 -3.01 8.01
CA MET A 53 17.67 -4.36 7.75
C MET A 53 18.19 -4.92 6.42
N ALA A 54 18.16 -4.11 5.35
CA ALA A 54 18.65 -4.54 4.05
C ALA A 54 20.16 -4.88 4.05
N ALA A 55 20.95 -4.15 4.84
CA ALA A 55 22.38 -4.37 4.97
C ALA A 55 22.77 -5.37 6.07
N PHE A 56 21.81 -5.93 6.81
CA PHE A 56 22.06 -6.73 8.01
C PHE A 56 23.03 -6.05 9.00
N SER A 57 22.89 -4.73 9.17
CA SER A 57 23.77 -3.90 10.01
C SER A 57 23.02 -3.35 11.25
N ASP A 58 23.51 -2.29 11.86
CA ASP A 58 22.98 -1.63 13.04
C ASP A 58 22.25 -0.31 12.73
N LEU A 59 21.68 0.31 13.78
CA LEU A 59 20.95 1.55 13.65
C LEU A 59 21.87 2.74 13.30
N ASN A 60 23.13 2.72 13.74
CA ASN A 60 24.06 3.81 13.45
C ASN A 60 24.36 3.86 11.95
N PHE A 61 24.65 2.72 11.33
CA PHE A 61 24.76 2.61 9.88
C PHE A 61 23.51 3.12 9.17
N GLY A 62 22.32 2.64 9.57
CA GLY A 62 21.06 3.02 8.96
C GLY A 62 20.78 4.52 9.00
N LEU A 63 20.99 5.16 10.15
CA LEU A 63 20.84 6.61 10.28
C LEU A 63 21.88 7.39 9.48
N THR A 64 23.10 6.84 9.31
CA THR A 64 24.20 7.46 8.56
C THR A 64 23.90 7.43 7.06
N ILE A 65 23.56 6.27 6.50
CA ILE A 65 23.25 6.16 5.06
C ILE A 65 21.95 6.87 4.70
N ALA A 66 20.94 6.84 5.59
CA ALA A 66 19.68 7.54 5.37
C ALA A 66 19.87 9.06 5.24
N GLN A 67 20.87 9.66 5.90
CA GLN A 67 21.21 11.07 5.72
C GLN A 67 21.57 11.36 4.25
N ARG A 68 22.51 10.60 3.70
CA ARG A 68 22.95 10.75 2.30
C ARG A 68 21.82 10.44 1.31
N ALA A 69 21.08 9.36 1.55
CA ALA A 69 19.94 9.00 0.71
C ALA A 69 18.83 10.06 0.70
N THR A 70 18.61 10.73 1.84
CA THR A 70 17.65 11.84 1.95
C THR A 70 18.11 13.05 1.12
N GLU A 71 19.39 13.42 1.18
CA GLU A 71 19.94 14.51 0.37
C GLU A 71 19.90 14.21 -1.14
N TYR A 72 20.12 12.96 -1.53
CA TYR A 72 19.95 12.53 -2.91
C TYR A 72 18.50 12.43 -3.36
N GLY A 73 17.55 12.32 -2.43
CA GLY A 73 16.12 12.23 -2.74
C GLY A 73 15.70 10.87 -3.30
N VAL A 74 16.21 9.77 -2.74
CA VAL A 74 15.79 8.40 -3.13
C VAL A 74 14.75 7.81 -2.17
N ASP A 75 13.88 6.94 -2.70
CA ASP A 75 12.88 6.25 -1.90
C ASP A 75 13.53 5.27 -0.90
N GLY A 76 13.28 5.50 0.39
CA GLY A 76 13.79 4.69 1.48
C GLY A 76 13.16 3.30 1.61
N TYR A 77 12.15 2.94 0.81
CA TYR A 77 11.62 1.58 0.76
C TYR A 77 12.24 0.76 -0.38
N SER A 78 12.34 1.34 -1.58
CA SER A 78 12.86 0.64 -2.76
C SER A 78 14.40 0.62 -2.79
N ALA A 79 15.07 1.75 -2.49
CA ALA A 79 16.53 1.85 -2.63
C ALA A 79 17.31 0.82 -1.78
N PRO A 80 16.96 0.55 -0.50
CA PRO A 80 17.62 -0.51 0.26
C PRO A 80 17.48 -1.89 -0.37
N GLN A 81 16.28 -2.21 -0.89
CA GLN A 81 16.01 -3.50 -1.52
C GLN A 81 16.76 -3.66 -2.85
N VAL A 82 16.86 -2.60 -3.65
CA VAL A 82 17.65 -2.61 -4.89
C VAL A 82 19.14 -2.87 -4.62
N MET A 83 19.70 -2.27 -3.57
CA MET A 83 21.09 -2.52 -3.18
C MET A 83 21.30 -3.94 -2.65
N ALA A 84 20.40 -4.43 -1.80
CA ALA A 84 20.44 -5.82 -1.32
C ALA A 84 20.32 -6.83 -2.48
N PHE A 85 19.40 -6.59 -3.42
CA PHE A 85 19.25 -7.37 -4.65
C PHE A 85 20.56 -7.43 -5.45
N ALA A 86 21.23 -6.30 -5.66
CA ALA A 86 22.50 -6.27 -6.39
C ALA A 86 23.59 -7.11 -5.72
N LEU A 87 23.67 -7.07 -4.40
CA LEU A 87 24.65 -7.84 -3.63
C LEU A 87 24.30 -9.34 -3.59
N GLU A 88 23.02 -9.70 -3.54
CA GLU A 88 22.60 -11.10 -3.65
C GLU A 88 22.94 -11.68 -5.04
N LEU A 89 22.75 -10.91 -6.11
CA LEU A 89 23.18 -11.33 -7.45
C LEU A 89 24.70 -11.50 -7.55
N TYR A 90 25.46 -10.66 -6.86
CA TYR A 90 26.92 -10.77 -6.78
C TYR A 90 27.34 -12.02 -6.00
N GLU A 91 26.74 -12.28 -4.84
CA GLU A 91 27.00 -13.47 -4.02
C GLU A 91 26.67 -14.78 -4.75
N ASN A 92 25.67 -14.75 -5.63
CA ASN A 92 25.28 -15.89 -6.47
C ASN A 92 26.02 -15.96 -7.82
N GLY A 93 27.01 -15.09 -8.05
CA GLY A 93 27.86 -15.10 -9.25
C GLY A 93 27.17 -14.67 -10.55
N ILE A 94 25.97 -14.08 -10.47
CA ILE A 94 25.24 -13.52 -11.62
C ILE A 94 25.90 -12.21 -12.07
N LEU A 95 26.26 -11.38 -11.09
CA LEU A 95 27.15 -10.23 -11.26
C LEU A 95 28.53 -10.57 -10.68
N THR A 96 29.56 -9.90 -11.18
CA THR A 96 30.97 -10.20 -10.90
C THR A 96 31.75 -8.94 -10.52
N ASP A 97 33.00 -9.07 -10.11
CA ASP A 97 33.87 -7.93 -9.79
C ASP A 97 34.00 -6.93 -10.95
N ALA A 98 33.84 -7.39 -12.19
CA ALA A 98 33.84 -6.54 -13.38
C ALA A 98 32.68 -5.54 -13.40
N ASP A 99 31.55 -5.89 -12.80
CA ASP A 99 30.35 -5.04 -12.70
C ASP A 99 30.47 -4.00 -11.57
N PHE A 100 31.38 -4.25 -10.60
CA PHE A 100 31.55 -3.45 -9.38
C PHE A 100 32.98 -2.89 -9.21
N PRO A 101 33.53 -2.16 -10.19
CA PRO A 101 34.92 -1.71 -10.16
C PRO A 101 35.20 -0.79 -8.97
N GLY A 102 36.10 -1.23 -8.08
CA GLY A 102 36.47 -0.49 -6.88
C GLY A 102 35.41 -0.47 -5.78
N MET A 103 34.47 -1.43 -5.79
CA MET A 103 33.53 -1.61 -4.69
C MET A 103 34.27 -2.08 -3.42
N PRO A 104 33.97 -1.49 -2.24
CA PRO A 104 34.58 -1.92 -0.97
C PRO A 104 34.30 -3.38 -0.62
N ALA A 105 35.17 -3.95 0.23
CA ALA A 105 35.02 -5.33 0.68
C ALA A 105 33.94 -5.49 1.76
N ASP A 106 33.77 -4.48 2.63
CA ASP A 106 32.82 -4.51 3.74
C ASP A 106 31.39 -4.13 3.33
N THR A 107 30.40 -4.71 3.99
CA THR A 107 28.98 -4.55 3.65
C THR A 107 28.52 -3.09 3.66
N GLU A 108 28.90 -2.31 4.65
CA GLU A 108 28.47 -0.91 4.77
C GLU A 108 29.05 -0.05 3.66
N GLY A 109 30.34 -0.22 3.38
CA GLY A 109 31.04 0.42 2.27
C GLY A 109 30.40 0.08 0.91
N ARG A 110 29.98 -1.18 0.70
CA ARG A 110 29.24 -1.60 -0.51
C ARG A 110 27.93 -0.82 -0.67
N PHE A 111 27.15 -0.68 0.40
CA PHE A 111 25.89 0.07 0.36
C PHE A 111 26.11 1.55 0.03
N PHE A 112 27.09 2.23 0.65
CA PHE A 112 27.42 3.62 0.29
C PHE A 112 27.89 3.75 -1.15
N TRP A 113 28.74 2.82 -1.61
CA TRP A 113 29.24 2.78 -2.97
C TRP A 113 28.09 2.62 -3.97
N LEU A 114 27.20 1.64 -3.75
CA LEU A 114 26.05 1.38 -4.61
C LEU A 114 25.09 2.57 -4.66
N LEU A 115 24.79 3.19 -3.51
CA LEU A 115 23.93 4.37 -3.43
C LEU A 115 24.44 5.49 -4.35
N ASP A 116 25.74 5.81 -4.28
CA ASP A 116 26.34 6.86 -5.12
C ASP A 116 26.24 6.52 -6.61
N ARG A 117 26.49 5.26 -7.01
CA ARG A 117 26.41 4.84 -8.43
C ARG A 117 24.98 4.82 -8.95
N ILE A 118 24.01 4.39 -8.14
CA ILE A 118 22.60 4.36 -8.50
C ILE A 118 22.12 5.78 -8.79
N VAL A 119 22.36 6.72 -7.86
CA VAL A 119 21.91 8.11 -8.01
C VAL A 119 22.54 8.79 -9.21
N ARG A 120 23.80 8.46 -9.53
CA ARG A 120 24.52 9.02 -10.69
C ARG A 120 24.33 8.24 -11.99
N ARG A 121 23.64 7.10 -11.95
CA ARG A 121 23.51 6.14 -13.05
C ARG A 121 24.87 5.77 -13.67
N GLU A 122 25.86 5.48 -12.81
CA GLU A 122 27.23 5.14 -13.22
C GLU A 122 27.43 3.61 -13.23
N GLY A 123 27.89 3.06 -14.36
CA GLY A 123 28.14 1.62 -14.51
C GLY A 123 26.89 0.79 -14.20
N ILE A 124 27.02 -0.21 -13.32
CA ILE A 124 25.89 -1.03 -12.84
C ILE A 124 24.77 -0.19 -12.19
N GLY A 125 25.10 0.99 -11.66
CA GLY A 125 24.13 1.92 -11.11
C GLY A 125 23.10 2.40 -12.14
N ASN A 126 23.42 2.47 -13.43
CA ASN A 126 22.46 2.83 -14.48
C ASN A 126 21.31 1.83 -14.57
N ILE A 127 21.64 0.54 -14.45
CA ILE A 127 20.68 -0.58 -14.52
C ILE A 127 19.86 -0.61 -13.23
N LEU A 128 20.54 -0.58 -12.08
CA LEU A 128 19.91 -0.64 -10.76
C LEU A 128 18.97 0.55 -10.48
N ALA A 129 19.25 1.73 -11.04
CA ALA A 129 18.38 2.90 -10.92
C ALA A 129 16.99 2.74 -11.57
N ASN A 130 16.72 1.64 -12.26
CA ASN A 130 15.42 1.31 -12.85
C ASN A 130 14.55 0.39 -11.96
N GLY A 131 14.98 0.10 -10.73
CA GLY A 131 14.28 -0.78 -9.78
C GLY A 131 14.54 -2.26 -10.05
N THR A 132 14.23 -3.13 -9.08
CA THR A 132 14.56 -4.57 -9.14
C THR A 132 13.89 -5.28 -10.32
N TYR A 133 12.64 -4.94 -10.63
CA TYR A 133 11.92 -5.51 -11.77
C TYR A 133 12.65 -5.22 -13.08
N SER A 134 12.90 -3.96 -13.41
CA SER A 134 13.55 -3.62 -14.70
C SER A 134 15.01 -4.08 -14.73
N ALA A 135 15.74 -3.90 -13.63
CA ALA A 135 17.14 -4.29 -13.53
C ALA A 135 17.32 -5.80 -13.74
N SER A 136 16.47 -6.64 -13.14
CA SER A 136 16.55 -8.09 -13.35
C SER A 136 16.31 -8.51 -14.81
N HIS A 137 15.37 -7.89 -15.51
CA HIS A 137 15.12 -8.22 -16.92
C HIS A 137 16.28 -7.76 -17.82
N GLU A 138 16.93 -6.65 -17.49
CA GLU A 138 18.09 -6.14 -18.23
C GLU A 138 19.36 -6.96 -17.96
N ILE A 139 19.59 -7.37 -16.71
CA ILE A 139 20.71 -8.23 -16.32
C ILE A 139 20.52 -9.64 -16.91
N GLY A 140 19.29 -10.14 -16.91
CA GLY A 140 18.95 -11.49 -17.33
C GLY A 140 19.62 -12.54 -16.43
N LYS A 141 20.07 -13.66 -17.03
CA LYS A 141 20.79 -14.74 -16.35
C LYS A 141 20.05 -15.34 -15.13
N GLY A 142 18.72 -15.28 -15.14
CA GLY A 142 17.88 -15.77 -14.04
C GLY A 142 17.78 -14.82 -12.84
N SER A 143 18.26 -13.57 -12.97
CA SER A 143 18.15 -12.56 -11.91
C SER A 143 16.69 -12.18 -11.58
N GLU A 144 15.74 -12.49 -12.47
CA GLU A 144 14.31 -12.30 -12.25
C GLU A 144 13.80 -13.11 -11.04
N ALA A 145 14.43 -14.24 -10.72
CA ALA A 145 14.12 -15.03 -9.52
C ALA A 145 14.44 -14.28 -8.22
N TYR A 146 15.32 -13.29 -8.26
CA TYR A 146 15.73 -12.46 -7.12
C TYR A 146 14.93 -11.16 -7.02
N ALA A 147 14.16 -10.80 -8.05
CA ALA A 147 13.20 -9.69 -8.01
C ALA A 147 11.84 -10.11 -7.40
N HIS A 148 11.90 -10.91 -6.31
CA HIS A 148 10.79 -11.70 -5.78
C HIS A 148 9.83 -10.94 -4.85
N ASN A 149 9.95 -9.62 -4.70
CA ASN A 149 9.17 -8.83 -3.74
C ASN A 149 8.38 -7.67 -4.37
N ASN A 150 8.03 -7.80 -5.66
CA ASN A 150 7.34 -6.76 -6.42
C ASN A 150 5.83 -7.04 -6.58
N ILE A 151 5.03 -5.98 -6.58
CA ILE A 151 3.66 -5.97 -7.11
C ILE A 151 3.58 -4.87 -8.16
N LYS A 152 3.01 -5.14 -9.34
CA LYS A 152 2.89 -4.13 -10.41
C LYS A 152 4.23 -3.42 -10.72
N LYS A 153 5.35 -4.15 -10.59
CA LYS A 153 6.74 -3.70 -10.76
C LYS A 153 7.29 -2.76 -9.66
N GLN A 154 6.57 -2.61 -8.54
CA GLN A 154 6.97 -1.79 -7.40
C GLN A 154 7.36 -2.67 -6.21
N GLU A 155 8.51 -2.40 -5.58
CA GLU A 155 8.98 -3.09 -4.39
C GLU A 155 7.98 -2.93 -3.24
N GLN A 156 7.63 -4.04 -2.60
CA GLN A 156 6.80 -4.05 -1.40
C GLN A 156 7.65 -3.96 -0.14
N LEU A 157 7.03 -3.75 1.03
CA LEU A 157 7.74 -4.01 2.28
C LEU A 157 8.14 -5.50 2.33
N PRO A 158 9.38 -5.84 2.73
CA PRO A 158 9.88 -7.23 2.73
C PRO A 158 9.31 -8.03 3.91
N LEU A 159 7.99 -8.22 3.92
CA LEU A 159 7.24 -8.97 4.92
C LEU A 159 6.87 -10.33 4.34
N LYS A 160 7.38 -11.41 4.95
CA LYS A 160 6.99 -12.78 4.60
C LYS A 160 6.22 -13.40 5.77
N LEU A 161 4.96 -13.76 5.53
CA LEU A 161 4.02 -14.18 6.55
C LEU A 161 3.74 -15.69 6.48
N SER A 162 3.31 -16.28 7.59
CA SER A 162 3.06 -17.74 7.62
C SER A 162 1.71 -18.12 7.01
N MET A 163 0.62 -17.61 7.57
CA MET A 163 -0.75 -17.89 7.14
C MET A 163 -1.29 -16.75 6.27
N LEU A 164 -1.98 -17.08 5.16
CA LEU A 164 -2.71 -16.10 4.35
C LEU A 164 -3.61 -15.23 5.23
N ASN A 165 -3.48 -13.92 5.09
CA ASN A 165 -4.42 -12.96 5.66
C ASN A 165 -5.35 -12.45 4.53
N PRO A 166 -6.66 -12.76 4.57
CA PRO A 166 -7.57 -12.48 3.45
C PRO A 166 -7.78 -10.98 3.23
N ILE A 167 -7.76 -10.16 4.29
CA ILE A 167 -7.87 -8.69 4.21
C ILE A 167 -6.64 -8.12 3.50
N TYR A 168 -5.44 -8.53 3.93
CA TYR A 168 -4.19 -8.05 3.34
C TYR A 168 -4.00 -8.54 1.92
N PHE A 169 -4.45 -9.75 1.58
CA PHE A 169 -4.45 -10.25 0.21
C PHE A 169 -5.14 -9.27 -0.75
N LEU A 170 -6.37 -8.82 -0.39
CA LEU A 170 -7.10 -7.83 -1.19
C LEU A 170 -6.34 -6.51 -1.26
N MET A 171 -5.86 -5.97 -0.13
CA MET A 171 -5.11 -4.71 -0.11
C MET A 171 -3.87 -4.73 -0.99
N TYR A 172 -3.06 -5.80 -0.93
CA TYR A 172 -1.90 -5.99 -1.78
C TYR A 172 -2.28 -6.10 -3.27
N ALA A 173 -3.34 -6.84 -3.58
CA ALA A 173 -3.78 -7.04 -4.96
C ALA A 173 -4.29 -5.74 -5.61
N THR A 174 -5.12 -4.97 -4.90
CA THR A 174 -5.95 -3.92 -5.52
C THR A 174 -5.59 -2.49 -5.14
N GLY A 175 -4.66 -2.27 -4.21
CA GLY A 175 -4.24 -0.94 -3.81
C GLY A 175 -3.54 -0.19 -4.94
N GLU A 176 -4.09 0.95 -5.37
CA GLU A 176 -3.54 1.72 -6.50
C GLU A 176 -2.26 2.48 -6.14
N LYS A 177 -2.01 2.71 -4.84
CA LYS A 177 -0.73 3.26 -4.34
C LYS A 177 0.39 2.22 -4.26
N ILE A 178 0.03 0.93 -4.35
CA ILE A 178 0.94 -0.23 -4.36
C ILE A 178 1.86 -0.25 -3.12
N SER A 179 1.32 0.17 -1.98
CA SER A 179 2.01 0.20 -0.68
C SER A 179 1.01 -0.14 0.43
N ILE A 180 1.27 -1.23 1.16
CA ILE A 180 0.35 -1.74 2.19
C ILE A 180 0.08 -0.73 3.32
N THR A 181 1.10 0.05 3.68
CA THR A 181 1.02 1.08 4.73
C THR A 181 0.17 2.30 4.34
N GLN A 182 -0.25 2.38 3.07
CA GLN A 182 -1.05 3.48 2.51
C GLN A 182 -2.43 2.99 2.03
N ILE A 183 -2.92 1.93 2.65
CA ILE A 183 -4.27 1.40 2.45
C ILE A 183 -4.85 0.80 3.76
N GLU A 184 -4.00 0.28 4.65
CA GLU A 184 -4.42 -0.23 5.97
C GLU A 184 -4.73 0.88 7.00
N GLY A 185 -5.37 0.52 8.12
CA GLY A 185 -5.29 1.31 9.35
C GLY A 185 -6.54 1.30 10.21
N GLN A 186 -7.71 1.55 9.61
CA GLN A 186 -8.95 1.70 10.37
C GLN A 186 -9.36 0.43 11.14
N PHE A 187 -9.08 -0.76 10.60
CA PHE A 187 -9.41 -2.03 11.23
C PHE A 187 -8.16 -2.68 11.85
N PRO A 188 -8.24 -3.30 13.04
CA PRO A 188 -7.08 -3.92 13.68
C PRO A 188 -6.35 -4.93 12.78
N GLN A 189 -5.02 -4.93 12.82
CA GLN A 189 -4.22 -5.83 11.96
C GLN A 189 -4.36 -7.32 12.32
N GLY A 190 -4.75 -7.61 13.56
CA GLY A 190 -4.94 -8.95 14.11
C GLY A 190 -5.95 -8.94 15.27
N PRO A 191 -6.54 -10.09 15.61
CA PRO A 191 -7.48 -10.20 16.71
C PRO A 191 -6.77 -10.17 18.06
N PHE A 192 -7.45 -9.63 19.09
CA PHE A 192 -6.98 -9.78 20.47
C PHE A 192 -7.27 -11.20 20.98
N PRO A 193 -6.40 -11.79 21.82
CA PRO A 193 -6.59 -13.15 22.32
C PRO A 193 -7.87 -13.29 23.15
N GLU A 194 -8.10 -12.38 24.09
CA GLU A 194 -9.22 -12.47 25.02
C GLU A 194 -10.45 -11.75 24.46
N ARG A 195 -11.62 -12.37 24.61
CA ARG A 195 -12.90 -11.75 24.19
C ARG A 195 -13.17 -10.43 24.91
N LYS A 196 -12.87 -10.35 26.21
CA LYS A 196 -13.05 -9.14 27.02
C LYS A 196 -12.29 -7.93 26.44
N ASP A 197 -11.11 -8.16 25.87
CA ASP A 197 -10.29 -7.08 25.30
C ASP A 197 -10.89 -6.60 23.98
N ARG A 198 -11.50 -7.52 23.21
CA ARG A 198 -12.28 -7.17 22.00
C ARG A 198 -13.54 -6.37 22.37
N GLU A 199 -14.26 -6.80 23.41
CA GLU A 199 -15.45 -6.10 23.92
C GLU A 199 -15.12 -4.68 24.42
N GLU A 200 -14.03 -4.53 25.18
CA GLU A 200 -13.59 -3.20 25.63
C GLU A 200 -13.14 -2.33 24.44
N PHE A 201 -12.48 -2.91 23.44
CA PHE A 201 -12.05 -2.15 22.26
C PHE A 201 -13.22 -1.57 21.47
N VAL A 202 -14.30 -2.34 21.25
CA VAL A 202 -15.41 -1.90 20.40
C VAL A 202 -16.36 -0.92 21.10
N LYS A 203 -16.29 -0.82 22.42
CA LYS A 203 -17.20 -0.03 23.27
C LYS A 203 -17.30 1.45 22.88
N ASP A 204 -16.17 2.07 22.55
CA ASP A 204 -16.04 3.47 22.16
C ASP A 204 -15.52 3.61 20.72
N TRP A 205 -15.67 2.58 19.89
CA TRP A 205 -15.24 2.60 18.49
C TRP A 205 -16.35 3.16 17.59
N PHE A 206 -16.66 4.45 17.77
CA PHE A 206 -17.71 5.15 17.03
C PHE A 206 -17.29 5.61 15.62
N GLN A 207 -16.05 5.35 15.22
CA GLN A 207 -15.55 5.66 13.87
C GLN A 207 -16.00 4.64 12.82
N VAL A 208 -16.53 3.48 13.23
CA VAL A 208 -17.01 2.46 12.30
C VAL A 208 -18.18 3.01 11.50
N PRO A 209 -18.21 2.81 10.17
CA PRO A 209 -19.32 3.30 9.36
C PRO A 209 -20.63 2.52 9.62
N ASP A 210 -20.54 1.33 10.22
CA ASP A 210 -21.68 0.48 10.56
C ASP A 210 -21.32 -0.42 11.77
N GLU A 211 -22.30 -0.77 12.61
CA GLU A 211 -22.09 -1.62 13.79
C GLU A 211 -21.59 -3.02 13.44
N LYS A 212 -21.82 -3.51 12.21
CA LYS A 212 -21.32 -4.81 11.74
C LYS A 212 -19.80 -4.97 11.89
N PHE A 213 -19.02 -3.88 11.74
CA PHE A 213 -17.56 -3.91 11.89
C PHE A 213 -17.12 -4.25 13.30
N LYS A 214 -17.88 -3.82 14.32
CA LYS A 214 -17.63 -4.22 15.71
C LYS A 214 -17.85 -5.71 15.88
N GLN A 215 -18.95 -6.24 15.32
CA GLN A 215 -19.23 -7.67 15.38
C GLN A 215 -18.16 -8.50 14.66
N TYR A 216 -17.68 -8.03 13.49
CA TYR A 216 -16.60 -8.70 12.77
C TYR A 216 -15.36 -8.87 13.64
N PHE A 217 -14.96 -7.82 14.37
CA PHE A 217 -13.81 -7.85 15.26
C PHE A 217 -14.04 -8.66 16.55
N LEU A 218 -15.22 -8.54 17.17
CA LEU A 218 -15.61 -9.30 18.37
C LEU A 218 -15.51 -10.81 18.17
N ASP A 219 -15.80 -11.26 16.96
CA ASP A 219 -15.82 -12.67 16.59
C ASP A 219 -14.48 -13.17 16.07
N TRP A 220 -13.56 -12.28 15.67
CA TRP A 220 -12.26 -12.68 15.13
C TRP A 220 -11.33 -13.18 16.22
N GLU A 221 -10.78 -14.39 16.05
CA GLU A 221 -9.95 -15.08 17.03
C GLU A 221 -8.55 -15.39 16.47
N PRO A 222 -7.50 -15.41 17.31
CA PRO A 222 -6.16 -15.75 16.84
C PRO A 222 -6.03 -17.18 16.29
N ARG A 223 -6.88 -18.09 16.77
CA ARG A 223 -6.91 -19.53 16.43
C ARG A 223 -8.35 -20.03 16.53
N GLY A 224 -8.65 -21.16 15.88
CA GLY A 224 -9.97 -21.78 15.89
C GLY A 224 -10.75 -21.51 14.60
N GLU A 225 -12.05 -21.80 14.63
CA GLU A 225 -12.93 -21.69 13.45
C GLU A 225 -13.07 -20.25 12.95
N LYS A 226 -13.00 -19.26 13.86
CA LYS A 226 -13.08 -17.84 13.54
C LYS A 226 -11.69 -17.18 13.43
N SER A 227 -10.73 -17.87 12.80
CA SER A 227 -9.39 -17.35 12.55
C SER A 227 -9.03 -17.31 11.06
N ASN A 228 -7.98 -16.57 10.71
CA ASN A 228 -7.47 -16.54 9.34
C ASN A 228 -7.09 -17.97 8.87
N PRO A 229 -7.36 -18.33 7.61
CA PRO A 229 -7.76 -17.43 6.51
C PRO A 229 -9.28 -17.36 6.25
N TYR A 230 -10.10 -18.16 6.92
CA TYR A 230 -11.54 -18.29 6.61
C TYR A 230 -12.43 -17.31 7.38
N TYR A 231 -11.88 -16.67 8.42
CA TYR A 231 -12.53 -15.57 9.11
C TYR A 231 -11.56 -14.37 9.26
N PRO A 232 -11.98 -13.12 8.97
CA PRO A 232 -13.32 -12.72 8.52
C PRO A 232 -13.72 -13.32 7.18
N THR A 233 -15.02 -13.47 6.93
CA THR A 233 -15.52 -14.08 5.68
C THR A 233 -15.19 -13.22 4.46
N VAL A 234 -15.36 -13.74 3.25
CA VAL A 234 -15.08 -13.00 2.01
C VAL A 234 -15.81 -11.65 1.95
N GLY A 235 -17.11 -11.62 2.26
CA GLY A 235 -17.90 -10.38 2.29
C GLY A 235 -17.39 -9.40 3.35
N MET A 236 -17.08 -9.88 4.56
CA MET A 236 -16.51 -9.05 5.63
C MET A 236 -15.15 -8.46 5.23
N CYS A 237 -14.31 -9.24 4.55
CA CYS A 237 -13.03 -8.75 4.03
C CYS A 237 -13.24 -7.64 3.00
N CYS A 238 -14.22 -7.77 2.10
CA CYS A 238 -14.54 -6.71 1.13
C CYS A 238 -14.96 -5.41 1.82
N ASP A 239 -15.86 -5.51 2.81
CA ASP A 239 -16.30 -4.38 3.64
C ASP A 239 -15.13 -3.68 4.35
N ILE A 240 -14.25 -4.46 4.99
CA ILE A 240 -13.08 -3.95 5.72
C ILE A 240 -12.12 -3.23 4.77
N VAL A 241 -11.78 -3.85 3.65
CA VAL A 241 -10.83 -3.27 2.70
C VAL A 241 -11.41 -2.01 2.06
N ASP A 242 -12.70 -2.00 1.70
CA ASP A 242 -13.36 -0.80 1.19
C ASP A 242 -13.33 0.37 2.17
N TRP A 243 -13.66 0.11 3.45
CA TRP A 243 -13.63 1.16 4.46
C TRP A 243 -12.23 1.73 4.66
N GLN A 244 -11.21 0.87 4.83
CA GLN A 244 -9.84 1.34 5.03
C GLN A 244 -9.35 2.16 3.82
N GLU A 245 -9.55 1.64 2.60
CA GLU A 245 -9.16 2.33 1.37
C GLU A 245 -9.89 3.67 1.21
N LYS A 246 -11.20 3.71 1.44
CA LYS A 246 -12.02 4.92 1.33
C LYS A 246 -11.49 6.05 2.20
N MET A 247 -11.07 5.75 3.43
CA MET A 247 -10.51 6.77 4.31
C MET A 247 -9.19 7.34 3.79
N HIS A 248 -8.30 6.51 3.23
CA HIS A 248 -7.07 7.00 2.58
C HIS A 248 -7.36 7.90 1.39
N TYR A 249 -8.30 7.50 0.52
CA TYR A 249 -8.70 8.33 -0.61
C TYR A 249 -9.25 9.67 -0.13
N ILE A 250 -10.09 9.71 0.92
CA ILE A 250 -10.63 10.95 1.49
C ILE A 250 -9.51 11.85 2.00
N ASP A 251 -8.55 11.28 2.75
CA ASP A 251 -7.40 12.03 3.28
C ASP A 251 -6.58 12.68 2.16
N ASP A 252 -6.27 11.90 1.12
CA ASP A 252 -5.46 12.33 -0.02
C ASP A 252 -6.16 13.42 -0.86
N ALA A 253 -7.50 13.45 -0.87
CA ALA A 253 -8.27 14.51 -1.53
C ALA A 253 -8.35 15.79 -0.68
N LEU A 254 -8.43 15.66 0.64
CA LEU A 254 -8.54 16.80 1.57
C LEU A 254 -7.18 17.39 1.97
N GLY A 255 -6.08 16.75 1.60
CA GLY A 255 -4.74 17.12 2.06
C GLY A 255 -4.54 16.86 3.56
N MET A 256 -5.30 15.92 4.13
CA MET A 256 -5.18 15.56 5.54
C MET A 256 -4.06 14.55 5.77
N CYS A 257 -3.42 14.64 6.94
CA CYS A 257 -2.45 13.62 7.34
C CYS A 257 -3.20 12.36 7.81
N ALA A 258 -2.97 11.24 7.13
CA ALA A 258 -3.44 9.91 7.51
C ALA A 258 -3.12 9.53 8.97
N GLY A 259 -2.06 10.11 9.54
CA GLY A 259 -1.70 9.94 10.96
C GLY A 259 -2.76 10.43 11.96
N LEU A 260 -3.73 11.25 11.54
CA LEU A 260 -4.89 11.64 12.35
C LEU A 260 -6.22 11.14 11.76
N SER A 261 -6.17 10.34 10.70
CA SER A 261 -7.36 9.76 10.07
C SER A 261 -7.10 8.32 9.64
N SER A 262 -6.84 8.04 8.36
CA SER A 262 -6.94 6.69 7.79
C SER A 262 -6.00 5.65 8.40
N PHE A 263 -4.82 6.04 8.89
CA PHE A 263 -3.76 5.11 9.31
C PHE A 263 -3.92 4.57 10.73
N HIS A 264 -4.44 5.37 11.66
CA HIS A 264 -4.58 4.95 13.06
C HIS A 264 -6.01 4.52 13.39
N MET A 265 -6.12 3.47 14.21
CA MET A 265 -7.39 3.08 14.82
C MET A 265 -7.91 4.20 15.73
N LYS A 266 -9.24 4.33 15.83
CA LYS A 266 -9.92 5.32 16.68
C LYS A 266 -9.44 6.75 16.44
N ALA A 267 -9.22 7.10 15.18
CA ALA A 267 -8.73 8.40 14.77
C ALA A 267 -9.74 9.53 15.08
N PRO A 268 -9.25 10.78 15.29
CA PRO A 268 -10.12 11.93 15.50
C PRO A 268 -10.89 12.36 14.24
N TYR A 269 -10.37 12.09 13.03
CA TYR A 269 -11.06 12.36 11.76
C TYR A 269 -11.59 11.06 11.17
N HIS A 270 -12.89 11.00 10.92
CA HIS A 270 -13.60 9.79 10.50
C HIS A 270 -14.85 10.12 9.69
N ILE A 271 -15.51 9.10 9.15
CA ILE A 271 -16.61 9.25 8.19
C ILE A 271 -17.76 10.14 8.70
N HIS A 272 -18.08 10.09 9.99
CA HIS A 272 -19.18 10.86 10.58
C HIS A 272 -18.91 12.36 10.80
N ASN A 273 -17.64 12.79 10.86
CA ASN A 273 -17.31 14.19 11.13
C ASN A 273 -16.69 14.91 9.93
N LEU A 274 -16.07 14.19 9.00
CA LEU A 274 -15.47 14.78 7.80
C LEU A 274 -16.45 15.54 6.89
N PRO A 275 -17.69 15.08 6.67
CA PRO A 275 -18.69 15.87 5.95
C PRO A 275 -18.87 17.28 6.52
N LYS A 276 -18.88 17.42 7.85
CA LYS A 276 -19.01 18.72 8.52
C LYS A 276 -17.80 19.61 8.27
N PHE A 277 -16.58 19.05 8.25
CA PHE A 277 -15.38 19.80 7.90
C PHE A 277 -15.45 20.33 6.46
N ILE A 278 -15.91 19.52 5.50
CA ILE A 278 -16.06 19.93 4.10
C ILE A 278 -17.12 21.02 3.98
N GLU A 279 -18.27 20.85 4.60
CA GLU A 279 -19.36 21.83 4.52
C GLU A 279 -18.97 23.17 5.13
N LEU A 280 -18.37 23.17 6.33
CA LEU A 280 -17.94 24.40 7.00
C LEU A 280 -16.73 25.05 6.34
N GLY A 281 -15.80 24.25 5.81
CA GLY A 281 -14.56 24.73 5.21
C GLY A 281 -14.71 25.21 3.77
N ALA A 282 -15.43 24.47 2.94
CA ALA A 282 -15.58 24.73 1.51
C ALA A 282 -16.95 25.28 1.11
N GLY A 283 -17.94 25.30 2.00
CA GLY A 283 -19.29 25.78 1.71
C GLY A 283 -20.13 24.85 0.82
N ILE A 284 -19.73 23.59 0.68
CA ILE A 284 -20.42 22.59 -0.14
C ILE A 284 -21.19 21.64 0.79
N LYS A 285 -22.50 21.53 0.61
CA LYS A 285 -23.33 20.61 1.41
C LYS A 285 -22.82 19.18 1.29
N MET A 286 -22.52 18.56 2.42
CA MET A 286 -21.89 17.24 2.46
C MET A 286 -22.45 16.38 3.59
N ASP A 287 -22.68 15.10 3.28
CA ASP A 287 -23.10 14.07 4.22
C ASP A 287 -22.26 12.78 3.99
N GLU A 288 -22.48 11.76 4.81
CA GLU A 288 -21.71 10.51 4.78
C GLU A 288 -21.86 9.75 3.45
N ASP A 289 -23.05 9.78 2.86
CA ASP A 289 -23.33 9.14 1.57
C ASP A 289 -22.62 9.87 0.43
N LYS A 290 -22.69 11.21 0.39
CA LYS A 290 -22.03 12.02 -0.65
C LYS A 290 -20.52 11.93 -0.57
N ILE A 291 -19.91 11.96 0.62
CA ILE A 291 -18.45 11.82 0.74
C ILE A 291 -18.02 10.40 0.35
N SER A 292 -18.79 9.38 0.70
CA SER A 292 -18.53 7.99 0.30
C SER A 292 -18.65 7.80 -1.21
N LEU A 293 -19.67 8.39 -1.83
CA LEU A 293 -19.86 8.39 -3.28
C LEU A 293 -18.74 9.15 -3.99
N ALA A 294 -18.32 10.29 -3.45
CA ALA A 294 -17.19 11.05 -3.98
C ALA A 294 -15.89 10.22 -3.94
N ALA A 295 -15.56 9.63 -2.79
CA ALA A 295 -14.42 8.72 -2.64
C ALA A 295 -14.47 7.55 -3.64
N LYS A 296 -15.62 6.88 -3.77
CA LYS A 296 -15.83 5.81 -4.76
C LYS A 296 -15.62 6.32 -6.19
N ARG A 297 -16.10 7.51 -6.53
CA ARG A 297 -15.99 8.11 -7.87
C ARG A 297 -14.54 8.28 -8.30
N TYR A 298 -13.71 9.04 -7.57
CA TYR A 298 -12.33 9.26 -8.04
C TYR A 298 -11.41 8.06 -7.78
N ARG A 299 -11.70 7.18 -6.81
CA ARG A 299 -11.02 5.87 -6.71
C ARG A 299 -11.26 5.01 -7.96
N THR A 300 -12.48 5.03 -8.48
CA THR A 300 -12.84 4.36 -9.75
C THR A 300 -12.20 5.06 -10.95
N LEU A 301 -12.05 6.39 -10.92
CA LEU A 301 -11.32 7.11 -11.96
C LEU A 301 -9.82 6.77 -11.97
N VAL A 302 -9.16 6.68 -10.81
CA VAL A 302 -7.76 6.21 -10.69
C VAL A 302 -7.64 4.80 -11.26
N ARG A 303 -8.57 3.91 -10.89
CA ARG A 303 -8.66 2.56 -11.48
C ARG A 303 -8.74 2.63 -12.99
N ALA A 304 -9.65 3.45 -13.53
CA ALA A 304 -9.86 3.55 -14.96
C ALA A 304 -8.63 4.05 -15.72
N ILE A 305 -7.87 4.99 -15.14
CA ILE A 305 -6.60 5.43 -15.70
C ILE A 305 -5.61 4.26 -15.79
N ASN A 306 -5.49 3.45 -14.75
CA ASN A 306 -4.60 2.28 -14.74
C ASN A 306 -5.04 1.21 -15.75
N ILE A 307 -6.34 0.95 -15.87
CA ILE A 307 -6.92 0.07 -16.90
C ILE A 307 -6.58 0.58 -18.30
N ARG A 308 -6.73 1.89 -18.54
CA ARG A 308 -6.37 2.51 -19.83
C ARG A 308 -4.89 2.38 -20.16
N ARG A 309 -4.03 2.28 -19.15
CA ARG A 309 -2.58 2.03 -19.28
C ARG A 309 -2.23 0.54 -19.39
N GLY A 310 -3.22 -0.35 -19.42
CA GLY A 310 -3.05 -1.78 -19.67
C GLY A 310 -3.06 -2.67 -18.42
N MET A 311 -3.27 -2.11 -17.22
CA MET A 311 -3.42 -2.93 -16.00
C MET A 311 -4.66 -3.82 -16.14
N ARG A 312 -4.55 -5.09 -15.76
CA ARG A 312 -5.62 -6.10 -15.76
C ARG A 312 -5.53 -6.98 -14.52
N ARG A 313 -6.47 -7.90 -14.35
CA ARG A 313 -6.48 -8.84 -13.20
C ARG A 313 -5.16 -9.58 -13.01
N LYS A 314 -4.47 -9.94 -14.10
CA LYS A 314 -3.17 -10.65 -14.05
C LYS A 314 -2.08 -9.88 -13.30
N ASP A 315 -2.20 -8.56 -13.19
CA ASP A 315 -1.24 -7.70 -12.51
C ASP A 315 -1.56 -7.54 -11.01
N GLU A 316 -2.68 -8.09 -10.55
CA GLU A 316 -3.21 -7.92 -9.18
C GLU A 316 -2.93 -9.14 -8.31
N LYS A 317 -1.66 -9.56 -8.28
CA LYS A 317 -1.20 -10.73 -7.52
C LYS A 317 -0.08 -10.31 -6.57
N PRO A 318 -0.17 -10.61 -5.27
CA PRO A 318 0.96 -10.48 -4.34
C PRO A 318 2.13 -11.39 -4.74
N PRO A 319 3.35 -11.16 -4.23
CA PRO A 319 4.49 -12.05 -4.48
C PRO A 319 4.18 -13.51 -4.15
N GLU A 320 4.80 -14.44 -4.86
CA GLU A 320 4.46 -15.87 -4.75
C GLU A 320 4.77 -16.43 -3.36
N ASP A 321 5.90 -16.00 -2.80
CA ASP A 321 6.43 -16.38 -1.49
C ASP A 321 5.92 -15.48 -0.34
N HIS A 322 4.98 -14.55 -0.61
CA HIS A 322 4.51 -13.57 0.39
C HIS A 322 3.87 -14.23 1.62
N TRP A 323 3.18 -15.36 1.40
CA TRP A 323 2.70 -16.24 2.47
C TRP A 323 3.18 -17.66 2.25
N LYS A 324 3.62 -18.32 3.34
CA LYS A 324 4.00 -19.74 3.32
C LYS A 324 2.81 -20.66 3.02
N LYS A 325 1.62 -20.34 3.51
CA LYS A 325 0.37 -21.10 3.26
C LYS A 325 -0.57 -20.26 2.38
N ARG A 326 -0.87 -20.78 1.19
CA ARG A 326 -1.72 -20.17 0.15
C ARG A 326 -2.99 -20.98 -0.05
N PHE A 327 -4.06 -20.33 -0.50
CA PHE A 327 -5.38 -20.94 -0.68
C PHE A 327 -5.98 -20.46 -2.02
N PRO A 328 -5.57 -21.03 -3.17
CA PRO A 328 -5.90 -20.49 -4.49
C PRO A 328 -7.39 -20.27 -4.75
N GLU A 329 -8.24 -21.20 -4.30
CA GLU A 329 -9.70 -21.07 -4.46
C GLU A 329 -10.26 -19.90 -3.63
N LEU A 330 -9.82 -19.75 -2.37
CA LEU A 330 -10.22 -18.64 -1.51
C LEU A 330 -9.69 -17.31 -2.04
N GLU A 331 -8.45 -17.27 -2.54
CA GLU A 331 -7.85 -16.09 -3.15
C GLU A 331 -8.63 -15.64 -4.40
N LYS A 332 -9.06 -16.60 -5.22
CA LYS A 332 -9.94 -16.33 -6.37
C LYS A 332 -11.29 -15.80 -5.93
N GLU A 333 -11.92 -16.45 -4.94
CA GLU A 333 -13.22 -16.03 -4.39
C GLU A 333 -13.17 -14.62 -3.80
N LEU A 334 -12.12 -14.30 -3.04
CA LEU A 334 -11.87 -12.97 -2.49
C LEU A 334 -11.82 -11.91 -3.59
N LEU A 335 -11.00 -12.13 -4.62
CA LEU A 335 -10.82 -11.14 -5.68
C LEU A 335 -12.07 -11.00 -6.56
N ASP A 336 -12.76 -12.11 -6.86
CA ASP A 336 -14.05 -12.11 -7.58
C ASP A 336 -15.10 -11.30 -6.82
N ALA A 337 -15.25 -11.58 -5.53
CA ALA A 337 -16.20 -10.89 -4.67
C ALA A 337 -15.86 -9.39 -4.54
N TYR A 338 -14.58 -9.05 -4.42
CA TYR A 338 -14.15 -7.66 -4.29
C TYR A 338 -14.36 -6.85 -5.59
N TYR A 339 -14.08 -7.43 -6.75
CA TYR A 339 -14.39 -6.78 -8.03
C TYR A 339 -15.88 -6.53 -8.19
N LYS A 340 -16.71 -7.54 -7.91
CA LYS A 340 -18.16 -7.38 -7.91
C LYS A 340 -18.61 -6.30 -6.93
N PHE A 341 -18.07 -6.29 -5.71
CA PHE A 341 -18.34 -5.27 -4.69
C PHE A 341 -18.03 -3.85 -5.19
N LYS A 342 -16.92 -3.70 -5.95
CA LYS A 342 -16.51 -2.41 -6.52
C LYS A 342 -17.29 -1.98 -7.77
N GLY A 343 -18.13 -2.84 -8.34
CA GLY A 343 -18.82 -2.59 -9.61
C GLY A 343 -17.91 -2.80 -10.82
N TRP A 344 -16.99 -3.76 -10.73
CA TRP A 344 -16.03 -4.10 -11.79
C TRP A 344 -16.31 -5.48 -12.36
N ASN A 345 -15.88 -5.71 -13.61
CA ASN A 345 -15.95 -7.01 -14.25
C ASN A 345 -14.87 -7.97 -13.69
N ASN A 346 -14.87 -9.22 -14.17
CA ASN A 346 -13.92 -10.25 -13.73
C ASN A 346 -12.47 -10.00 -14.16
N ASP A 347 -12.19 -9.01 -15.01
CA ASP A 347 -10.83 -8.57 -15.36
C ASP A 347 -10.43 -7.27 -14.63
N GLY A 348 -11.25 -6.85 -13.65
CA GLY A 348 -11.00 -5.69 -12.79
C GLY A 348 -11.26 -4.34 -13.46
N ILE A 349 -12.04 -4.31 -14.55
CA ILE A 349 -12.42 -3.10 -15.30
C ILE A 349 -13.75 -2.59 -14.75
N PRO A 350 -13.89 -1.30 -14.39
CA PRO A 350 -15.19 -0.72 -14.02
C PRO A 350 -16.26 -0.96 -15.10
N THR A 351 -17.45 -1.43 -14.70
CA THR A 351 -18.54 -1.69 -15.66
C THR A 351 -19.14 -0.38 -16.18
N ILE A 352 -19.83 -0.45 -17.32
CA ILE A 352 -20.53 0.71 -17.90
C ILE A 352 -21.57 1.25 -16.91
N GLU A 353 -22.39 0.36 -16.33
CA GLU A 353 -23.38 0.69 -15.29
C GLU A 353 -22.72 1.40 -14.09
N SER A 354 -21.63 0.83 -13.54
CA SER A 354 -20.95 1.43 -12.40
C SER A 354 -20.32 2.79 -12.73
N LEU A 355 -19.90 3.03 -13.97
CA LEU A 355 -19.37 4.33 -14.38
C LEU A 355 -20.50 5.35 -14.55
N HIS A 356 -21.63 4.95 -15.15
CA HIS A 356 -22.83 5.79 -15.26
C HIS A 356 -23.35 6.22 -13.89
N ASP A 357 -23.49 5.30 -12.94
CA ASP A 357 -23.92 5.59 -11.56
C ASP A 357 -22.99 6.56 -10.82
N LEU A 358 -21.72 6.62 -11.23
CA LEU A 358 -20.73 7.54 -10.70
C LEU A 358 -20.64 8.85 -11.49
N GLY A 359 -21.44 9.05 -12.55
CA GLY A 359 -21.35 10.21 -13.44
C GLY A 359 -20.03 10.26 -14.22
N LEU A 360 -19.53 9.09 -14.61
CA LEU A 360 -18.27 8.88 -15.32
C LEU A 360 -18.51 8.30 -16.73
N ASP A 361 -19.61 8.64 -17.40
CA ASP A 361 -19.97 8.14 -18.74
C ASP A 361 -18.86 8.38 -19.78
N TYR A 362 -18.21 9.53 -19.71
CA TYR A 362 -17.05 9.85 -20.57
C TYR A 362 -15.90 8.82 -20.46
N VAL A 363 -15.78 8.11 -19.33
CA VAL A 363 -14.81 7.04 -19.14
C VAL A 363 -15.26 5.77 -19.86
N SER A 364 -16.55 5.42 -19.77
CA SER A 364 -17.08 4.23 -20.43
C SER A 364 -17.05 4.39 -21.96
N GLU A 365 -17.34 5.59 -22.46
CA GLU A 365 -17.17 5.99 -23.87
C GLU A 365 -15.71 5.86 -24.33
N ASP A 366 -14.74 6.40 -23.58
CA ASP A 366 -13.29 6.25 -23.90
C ASP A 366 -12.88 4.76 -23.91
N PHE A 367 -13.41 3.95 -23.00
CA PHE A 367 -13.15 2.51 -22.97
C PHE A 367 -13.74 1.78 -24.17
N GLN A 368 -14.95 2.11 -24.60
CA GLN A 368 -15.56 1.54 -25.81
C GLN A 368 -14.76 1.91 -27.06
N HIS A 369 -14.39 3.19 -27.21
CA HIS A 369 -13.58 3.66 -28.34
C HIS A 369 -12.21 2.97 -28.43
N ARG A 370 -11.62 2.60 -27.28
CA ARG A 370 -10.34 1.89 -27.21
C ARG A 370 -10.47 0.37 -27.33
N GLY A 371 -11.69 -0.18 -27.41
CA GLY A 371 -11.92 -1.61 -27.40
C GLY A 371 -11.51 -2.28 -26.09
N ILE A 372 -11.57 -1.55 -24.97
CA ILE A 372 -11.27 -2.10 -23.63
C ILE A 372 -12.38 -3.06 -23.18
N TYR A 373 -13.64 -2.74 -23.49
CA TYR A 373 -14.76 -3.64 -23.28
C TYR A 373 -14.86 -4.69 -24.39
N THR A 374 -15.17 -5.92 -24.00
CA THR A 374 -15.48 -7.02 -24.91
C THR A 374 -16.84 -6.83 -25.58
N ASP A 375 -17.10 -7.52 -26.70
CA ASP A 375 -18.37 -7.36 -27.42
C ASP A 375 -19.60 -7.79 -26.60
N MET A 376 -19.44 -8.76 -25.67
CA MET A 376 -20.51 -9.16 -24.76
C MET A 376 -20.91 -8.05 -23.79
N GLU A 377 -19.95 -7.25 -23.31
CA GLU A 377 -20.17 -6.14 -22.38
C GLU A 377 -20.82 -4.92 -23.08
N LYS A 378 -20.62 -4.79 -24.40
CA LYS A 378 -21.31 -3.77 -25.21
C LYS A 378 -22.80 -4.08 -25.35
N THR A 379 -23.17 -5.36 -25.50
CA THR A 379 -24.57 -5.79 -25.65
C THR A 379 -25.40 -5.68 -24.38
N SER A 380 -24.82 -5.88 -23.19
CA SER A 380 -25.54 -5.71 -21.92
C SER A 380 -25.94 -4.25 -21.69
N ALA A 381 -25.06 -3.29 -22.03
CA ALA A 381 -25.35 -1.86 -21.91
C ALA A 381 -26.48 -1.39 -22.86
N ASN A 382 -26.50 -1.88 -24.10
CA ASN A 382 -27.54 -1.52 -25.07
C ASN A 382 -28.93 -2.09 -24.71
N ASN A 383 -28.98 -3.27 -24.06
CA ASN A 383 -30.25 -3.88 -23.66
C ASN A 383 -30.87 -3.22 -22.41
N GLU A 384 -30.07 -2.56 -21.56
CA GLU A 384 -30.56 -1.84 -20.39
C GLU A 384 -30.97 -0.40 -20.71
N ASN A 385 -30.24 0.31 -21.57
CA ASN A 385 -30.67 1.63 -22.06
C ASN A 385 -32.03 1.56 -22.77
N ASN A 386 -32.30 0.50 -23.54
CA ASN A 386 -33.61 0.27 -24.16
C ASN A 386 -34.73 -0.05 -23.15
N LYS A 387 -34.41 -0.53 -21.95
CA LYS A 387 -35.41 -0.74 -20.87
C LYS A 387 -35.72 0.55 -20.12
N VAL A 388 -34.74 1.43 -19.93
CA VAL A 388 -34.93 2.74 -19.29
C VAL A 388 -35.69 3.69 -20.23
N GLU A 389 -35.42 3.67 -21.53
CA GLU A 389 -36.21 4.43 -22.52
C GLU A 389 -37.63 3.88 -22.70
N GLY A 390 -37.82 2.56 -22.60
CA GLY A 390 -39.15 1.93 -22.66
C GLY A 390 -40.05 2.23 -21.46
N ALA A 391 -39.48 2.47 -20.28
CA ALA A 391 -40.24 2.79 -19.06
C ALA A 391 -40.70 4.26 -18.99
N ASN A 392 -40.09 5.16 -19.75
CA ASN A 392 -40.47 6.58 -19.81
C ASN A 392 -41.56 6.89 -20.88
N HIS A 393 -42.03 5.87 -21.60
CA HIS A 393 -43.09 6.02 -22.61
C HIS A 393 -44.44 5.38 -22.24
N GLU A 394 -44.56 4.79 -21.05
CA GLU A 394 -45.84 4.37 -20.47
C GLU A 394 -46.05 5.06 -19.11
N GLY A 395 -46.55 6.31 -19.15
CA GLY A 395 -46.90 7.12 -17.98
C GLY A 395 -47.79 8.29 -18.34
#